data_AF-A0A6L8U949-F1
#
_entry.id   AF-A0A6L8U949-F1
#
_cell.length_a   1.000
_cell.length_b   1.000
_cell.length_c   1.000
_cell.angle_alpha   90.00
_cell.angle_beta   90.00
_cell.angle_gamma   90.00
#
_symmetry.space_group_name_H-M   'P 1'
#
loop_
_entity.id
_entity.type
_entity.pdbx_description
1 polymer ?
#
loop_
_entity_poly.entity_id
_entity_poly.type
_entity_poly.pdbx_seq_one_letter_code
_entity_poly.pdbx_strand_id
1 'polypeptide(L)'
;MAKKGNTEDKRKEPRFYMKLAIEAMKRSVDELNKDAPSPKVGAVLVFPDGTYETAYRGEYRDGDHSEYTLLDKKFRTKDLSDCWLFATLEPCGPKTRSEKKTCCAERIGNARIKKVWYGVQELNSKAKGGKKLLEEKYKAEVLPFDLDLHREILSFNKEFNDWVEEENRKQIDAINTVTGPLQKTIKNTDISFLSEDALELYLSKTGKEFAYDSDDLKNDLISKDLLEVDEKTGEVRPTGDCILLFGKNPRDKFPQASVKAKVDYGGGQEPDAESFDDALVLIPDKVEEWVKKVIPESMDRSSFTREKVSHFPTAVIREAIINAIIHRDYGNKRAKVELEITPEKIEVRSPGEPISPNTLKDLQNFTAISQTRNPELAYIFNLMKFMEETGVGMDTYRTMREKFNLPLPVITYQKSNLIVTFPRTMEAFRKVSNEAIKGLSVEELNGFEWIKSRGEVSAKAYTIQFGITSRTTSRHLSKMLDLGLIETNGEKPKSPKLRYRAT
;
A
#
# COMPACT_ATOMS: atom_id res chain seq x y z
N MET A 1 -21.51 -33.20 -37.51
CA MET A 1 -20.14 -33.65 -37.15
C MET A 1 -19.26 -33.56 -38.39
N ALA A 2 -18.57 -32.43 -38.57
CA ALA A 2 -17.52 -32.32 -39.58
C ALA A 2 -16.19 -32.73 -38.91
N LYS A 3 -15.54 -33.75 -39.47
CA LYS A 3 -14.22 -34.23 -39.04
C LYS A 3 -13.23 -33.06 -39.11
N LYS A 4 -12.68 -32.62 -37.97
CA LYS A 4 -11.43 -31.85 -37.96
C LYS A 4 -10.38 -32.76 -38.59
N GLY A 5 -9.96 -32.44 -39.81
CA GLY A 5 -8.82 -33.08 -40.45
C GLY A 5 -7.62 -32.97 -39.53
N ASN A 6 -6.94 -34.08 -39.32
CA ASN A 6 -5.68 -34.15 -38.61
C ASN A 6 -4.64 -33.47 -39.52
N THR A 7 -4.51 -32.14 -39.43
CA THR A 7 -3.42 -31.41 -40.06
C THR A 7 -2.15 -31.77 -39.31
N GLU A 8 -1.32 -32.59 -39.96
CA GLU A 8 0.03 -32.91 -39.53
C GLU A 8 0.76 -31.61 -39.15
N ASP A 9 1.29 -31.53 -37.93
CA ASP A 9 2.00 -30.35 -37.46
C ASP A 9 3.31 -30.20 -38.25
N LYS A 10 3.39 -29.20 -39.12
CA LYS A 10 4.53 -28.96 -40.02
C LYS A 10 5.54 -27.96 -39.45
N ARG A 11 5.39 -27.58 -38.17
CA ARG A 11 6.29 -26.62 -37.53
C ARG A 11 7.68 -27.23 -37.35
N LYS A 12 8.72 -26.45 -37.68
CA LYS A 12 10.12 -26.78 -37.40
C LYS A 12 10.41 -26.74 -35.89
N GLU A 13 11.61 -27.18 -35.52
CA GLU A 13 12.13 -27.08 -34.17
C GLU A 13 12.04 -25.63 -33.61
N PRO A 14 11.60 -25.43 -32.36
CA PRO A 14 11.48 -24.11 -31.72
C PRO A 14 12.73 -23.22 -31.88
N ARG A 15 13.92 -23.83 -31.88
CA ARG A 15 15.21 -23.14 -32.04
C ARG A 15 15.37 -22.43 -33.37
N PHE A 16 14.76 -22.95 -34.43
CA PHE A 16 14.73 -22.29 -35.73
C PHE A 16 13.99 -20.94 -35.63
N TYR A 17 12.85 -20.91 -34.95
CA TYR A 17 12.03 -19.71 -34.84
C TYR A 17 12.59 -18.68 -33.87
N MET A 18 13.24 -19.10 -32.78
CA MET A 18 13.93 -18.15 -31.91
C MET A 18 15.11 -17.47 -32.62
N LYS A 19 15.87 -18.19 -33.45
CA LYS A 19 16.91 -17.57 -34.29
C LYS A 19 16.32 -16.55 -35.26
N LEU A 20 15.16 -16.82 -35.85
CA LEU A 20 14.45 -15.84 -36.69
C LEU A 20 13.99 -14.61 -35.89
N ALA A 21 13.56 -14.81 -34.64
CA ALA A 21 13.21 -13.70 -33.75
C ALA A 21 14.44 -12.82 -33.46
N ILE A 22 15.61 -13.42 -33.26
CA ILE A 22 16.89 -12.71 -33.08
C ILE A 22 17.30 -11.96 -34.34
N GLU A 23 17.17 -12.56 -35.53
CA GLU A 23 17.42 -11.85 -36.79
C GLU A 23 16.44 -10.69 -37.01
N ALA A 24 15.17 -10.84 -36.61
CA ALA A 24 14.23 -9.74 -36.61
C ALA A 24 14.64 -8.65 -35.61
N MET A 25 15.02 -9.03 -34.40
CA MET A 25 15.45 -8.12 -33.32
C MET A 25 16.58 -7.19 -33.77
N LYS A 26 17.55 -7.69 -34.56
CA LYS A 26 18.67 -6.91 -35.11
C LYS A 26 18.23 -5.73 -35.98
N ARG A 27 16.97 -5.71 -36.46
CA ARG A 27 16.38 -4.62 -37.25
C ARG A 27 15.63 -3.58 -36.41
N SER A 28 15.59 -3.73 -35.09
CA SER A 28 14.83 -2.86 -34.18
C SER A 28 15.32 -1.40 -34.22
N VAL A 29 14.37 -0.48 -34.28
CA VAL A 29 14.60 0.97 -34.34
C VAL A 29 14.38 1.58 -32.95
N ASP A 30 15.24 2.52 -32.57
CA ASP A 30 15.10 3.27 -31.32
C ASP A 30 14.03 4.36 -31.42
N GLU A 31 13.37 4.63 -30.29
CA GLU A 31 12.35 5.68 -30.20
C GLU A 31 13.00 7.07 -30.29
N LEU A 32 12.53 7.93 -31.21
CA LEU A 32 13.18 9.20 -31.57
C LEU A 32 13.11 10.30 -30.48
N ASN A 33 12.16 10.24 -29.55
CA ASN A 33 11.87 11.31 -28.57
C ASN A 33 11.87 10.79 -27.12
N LYS A 34 12.84 9.94 -26.77
CA LYS A 34 12.92 9.35 -25.44
C LYS A 34 14.34 9.41 -24.90
N ASP A 35 14.50 9.97 -23.70
CA ASP A 35 15.79 10.05 -23.00
C ASP A 35 16.29 8.69 -22.47
N ALA A 36 15.60 7.59 -22.81
CA ALA A 36 15.90 6.25 -22.35
C ALA A 36 16.10 5.30 -23.55
N PRO A 37 17.12 4.41 -23.51
CA PRO A 37 17.33 3.43 -24.55
C PRO A 37 16.08 2.55 -24.73
N SER A 38 15.86 2.10 -25.96
CA SER A 38 14.78 1.16 -26.27
C SER A 38 15.31 -0.27 -26.30
N PRO A 39 14.56 -1.25 -25.77
CA PRO A 39 14.96 -2.64 -25.92
C PRO A 39 14.87 -3.03 -27.40
N LYS A 40 15.89 -3.69 -27.93
CA LYS A 40 15.84 -4.34 -29.22
C LYS A 40 15.03 -5.63 -29.05
N VAL A 41 13.87 -5.72 -29.71
CA VAL A 41 12.95 -6.87 -29.59
C VAL A 41 12.49 -7.32 -30.97
N GLY A 42 12.61 -8.62 -31.22
CA GLY A 42 12.03 -9.29 -32.38
C GLY A 42 11.04 -10.35 -31.94
N ALA A 43 10.03 -10.60 -32.78
CA ALA A 43 9.05 -11.64 -32.56
C ALA A 43 8.72 -12.41 -33.84
N VAL A 44 8.28 -13.65 -33.70
CA VAL A 44 7.85 -14.53 -34.78
C VAL A 44 6.54 -15.20 -34.41
N LEU A 45 5.53 -15.06 -35.27
CA LEU A 45 4.26 -15.78 -35.18
C LEU A 45 4.31 -16.97 -36.14
N VAL A 46 4.08 -18.18 -35.65
CA VAL A 46 4.19 -19.43 -36.42
C VAL A 46 2.82 -20.12 -36.48
N PHE A 47 2.39 -20.43 -37.70
CA PHE A 47 1.11 -21.09 -37.97
C PHE A 47 1.25 -22.62 -37.93
N PRO A 48 0.15 -23.37 -37.76
CA PRO A 48 0.17 -24.85 -37.72
C PRO A 48 0.73 -25.52 -38.98
N ASP A 49 0.67 -24.85 -40.13
CA ASP A 49 1.21 -25.33 -41.41
C ASP A 49 2.73 -25.10 -41.55
N GLY A 50 3.38 -24.55 -40.53
CA GLY A 50 4.81 -24.25 -40.51
C GLY A 50 5.19 -22.92 -41.17
N THR A 51 4.22 -22.19 -41.75
CA THR A 51 4.46 -20.81 -42.19
C THR A 51 4.62 -19.88 -40.99
N TYR A 52 5.34 -18.78 -41.17
CA TYR A 52 5.62 -17.84 -40.10
C TYR A 52 5.72 -16.41 -40.62
N GLU A 53 5.54 -15.46 -39.73
CA GLU A 53 5.74 -14.03 -39.98
C GLU A 53 6.60 -13.43 -38.87
N THR A 54 7.42 -12.43 -39.21
CA THR A 54 8.33 -11.79 -38.24
C THR A 54 7.92 -10.35 -38.00
N ALA A 55 8.25 -9.82 -36.83
CA ALA A 55 8.20 -8.38 -36.59
C ALA A 55 9.32 -7.94 -35.66
N TYR A 56 9.62 -6.66 -35.67
CA TYR A 56 10.60 -6.04 -34.80
C TYR A 56 10.09 -4.72 -34.24
N ARG A 57 10.72 -4.26 -33.16
CA ARG A 57 10.34 -3.00 -32.52
C ARG A 57 10.54 -1.83 -33.48
N GLY A 58 9.50 -1.03 -33.65
CA GLY A 58 9.50 0.13 -34.54
C GLY A 58 9.33 -0.18 -36.03
N GLU A 59 8.87 -1.39 -36.41
CA GLU A 59 8.75 -1.79 -37.82
C GLU A 59 7.84 -0.88 -38.66
N TYR A 60 6.67 -0.47 -38.14
CA TYR A 60 5.73 0.39 -38.89
C TYR A 60 5.61 1.80 -38.33
N ARG A 61 5.65 1.96 -37.01
CA ARG A 61 5.61 3.26 -36.33
C ARG A 61 6.57 3.26 -35.15
N ASP A 62 7.08 4.46 -34.87
CA ASP A 62 7.89 4.74 -33.70
C ASP A 62 7.23 4.20 -32.43
N GLY A 63 7.98 3.43 -31.65
CA GLY A 63 7.53 2.82 -30.39
C GLY A 63 6.59 1.61 -30.50
N ASP A 64 6.28 1.11 -31.70
CA ASP A 64 5.54 -0.14 -31.84
C ASP A 64 6.33 -1.32 -31.25
N HIS A 65 5.66 -2.15 -30.44
CA HIS A 65 6.21 -3.42 -30.00
C HIS A 65 6.11 -4.47 -31.12
N SER A 66 7.02 -5.43 -31.13
CA SER A 66 7.06 -6.52 -32.12
C SER A 66 5.79 -7.38 -32.09
N GLU A 67 5.29 -7.71 -30.89
CA GLU A 67 4.10 -8.53 -30.69
C GLU A 67 2.83 -7.75 -31.09
N TYR A 68 2.77 -6.46 -30.77
CA TYR A 68 1.70 -5.58 -31.23
C TYR A 68 1.64 -5.53 -32.77
N THR A 69 2.80 -5.43 -33.42
CA THR A 69 2.87 -5.42 -34.88
C THR A 69 2.34 -6.71 -35.49
N LEU A 70 2.72 -7.88 -34.97
CA LEU A 70 2.19 -9.16 -35.44
C LEU A 70 0.68 -9.27 -35.22
N LEU A 71 0.23 -9.06 -33.98
CA LEU A 71 -1.14 -9.39 -33.58
C LEU A 71 -2.16 -8.36 -34.04
N ASP A 72 -1.88 -7.07 -33.89
CA ASP A 72 -2.86 -6.00 -34.12
C ASP A 72 -2.72 -5.30 -35.47
N LYS A 73 -1.55 -5.39 -36.12
CA LYS A 73 -1.34 -4.78 -37.44
C LYS A 73 -1.37 -5.80 -38.57
N LYS A 74 -0.56 -6.86 -38.48
CA LYS A 74 -0.46 -7.87 -39.55
C LYS A 74 -1.63 -8.86 -39.53
N PHE A 75 -2.08 -9.29 -38.35
CA PHE A 75 -3.06 -10.39 -38.22
C PHE A 75 -4.30 -10.09 -37.37
N ARG A 76 -4.72 -8.83 -37.30
CA ARG A 76 -5.83 -8.36 -36.44
C ARG A 76 -7.12 -9.18 -36.52
N THR A 77 -7.46 -9.68 -37.69
CA THR A 77 -8.72 -10.40 -37.96
C THR A 77 -8.54 -11.90 -38.11
N LYS A 78 -7.33 -12.43 -37.98
CA LYS A 78 -7.03 -13.85 -38.15
C LYS A 78 -7.20 -14.59 -36.82
N ASP A 79 -7.69 -15.83 -36.86
CA ASP A 79 -7.66 -16.70 -35.68
C ASP A 79 -6.23 -17.20 -35.45
N LEU A 80 -5.70 -16.90 -34.26
CA LEU A 80 -4.33 -17.20 -33.86
C LEU A 80 -4.25 -18.27 -32.76
N SER A 81 -5.37 -18.90 -32.41
CA SER A 81 -5.46 -19.81 -31.26
C SER A 81 -4.52 -21.02 -31.33
N ASP A 82 -4.26 -21.54 -32.53
CA ASP A 82 -3.35 -22.68 -32.77
C ASP A 82 -1.91 -22.25 -33.12
N CYS A 83 -1.60 -20.95 -33.08
CA CYS A 83 -0.27 -20.43 -33.40
C CYS A 83 0.71 -20.53 -32.23
N TRP A 84 2.00 -20.54 -32.56
CA TRP A 84 3.10 -20.35 -31.62
C TRP A 84 3.65 -18.93 -31.75
N LEU A 85 4.09 -18.34 -30.63
CA LEU A 85 4.75 -17.05 -30.62
C LEU A 85 6.15 -17.18 -30.03
N PHE A 86 7.14 -16.59 -30.68
CA PHE A 86 8.51 -16.46 -30.18
C PHE A 86 8.82 -14.98 -30.05
N ALA A 87 9.37 -14.54 -28.92
CA ALA A 87 9.82 -13.17 -28.71
C ALA A 87 11.23 -13.18 -28.10
N THR A 88 12.10 -12.24 -28.47
CA THR A 88 13.45 -12.20 -27.89
C THR A 88 13.47 -11.67 -26.45
N LEU A 89 12.43 -10.95 -26.04
CA LEU A 89 12.22 -10.45 -24.68
C LEU A 89 10.87 -10.95 -24.16
N GLU A 90 10.75 -11.18 -22.84
CA GLU A 90 9.47 -11.51 -22.22
C GLU A 90 8.40 -10.44 -22.57
N PRO A 91 7.20 -10.83 -23.05
CA PRO A 91 6.15 -9.86 -23.38
C PRO A 91 5.79 -8.97 -22.19
N CYS A 92 5.63 -7.67 -22.42
CA CYS A 92 5.38 -6.73 -21.32
C CYS A 92 4.04 -6.97 -20.58
N GLY A 93 4.08 -6.82 -19.26
CA GLY A 93 2.97 -6.99 -18.33
C GLY A 93 2.12 -5.72 -18.09
N PRO A 94 1.06 -5.81 -17.28
CA PRO A 94 0.01 -4.79 -17.16
C PRO A 94 0.39 -3.55 -16.33
N LYS A 95 1.58 -3.50 -15.71
CA LYS A 95 2.00 -2.37 -14.86
C LYS A 95 2.49 -1.13 -15.64
N THR A 96 2.39 -1.13 -16.97
CA THR A 96 2.98 -0.09 -17.83
C THR A 96 1.91 0.75 -18.55
N ARG A 97 1.87 2.04 -18.17
CA ARG A 97 1.27 3.20 -18.87
C ARG A 97 -0.21 3.47 -18.55
N SER A 98 -0.56 4.77 -18.58
CA SER A 98 -1.88 5.38 -18.35
C SER A 98 -3.04 4.44 -18.69
N GLU A 99 -4.09 4.39 -17.85
CA GLU A 99 -5.30 3.53 -17.82
C GLU A 99 -5.99 3.12 -19.16
N LYS A 100 -5.47 3.51 -20.32
CA LYS A 100 -6.05 3.34 -21.67
C LYS A 100 -5.25 2.46 -22.64
N LYS A 101 -4.11 1.83 -22.30
CA LYS A 101 -3.31 1.01 -23.25
C LYS A 101 -3.16 -0.46 -22.83
N THR A 102 -3.59 -1.39 -23.68
CA THR A 102 -3.44 -2.85 -23.55
C THR A 102 -1.97 -3.29 -23.76
N CYS A 103 -1.42 -4.07 -22.81
CA CYS A 103 -0.03 -4.59 -22.85
C CYS A 103 0.14 -5.80 -23.80
N CYS A 104 1.38 -6.17 -24.15
CA CYS A 104 1.64 -7.29 -25.06
C CYS A 104 1.12 -8.62 -24.52
N ALA A 105 1.32 -8.91 -23.23
CA ALA A 105 0.82 -10.13 -22.61
C ALA A 105 -0.71 -10.25 -22.70
N GLU A 106 -1.45 -9.14 -22.51
CA GLU A 106 -2.89 -9.12 -22.67
C GLU A 106 -3.32 -9.29 -24.14
N ARG A 107 -2.58 -8.72 -25.09
CA ARG A 107 -2.84 -8.93 -26.54
C ARG A 107 -2.68 -10.38 -26.94
N ILE A 108 -1.60 -11.01 -26.50
CA ILE A 108 -1.32 -12.44 -26.75
C ILE A 108 -2.45 -13.30 -26.15
N GLY A 109 -2.83 -13.03 -24.91
CA GLY A 109 -3.93 -13.71 -24.23
C GLY A 109 -5.28 -13.55 -24.95
N ASN A 110 -5.59 -12.33 -25.41
CA ASN A 110 -6.82 -12.04 -26.16
C ASN A 110 -6.81 -12.69 -27.55
N ALA A 111 -5.64 -12.84 -28.17
CA ALA A 111 -5.44 -13.60 -29.41
C ALA A 111 -5.53 -15.13 -29.21
N ARG A 112 -5.67 -15.59 -27.95
CA ARG A 112 -5.80 -17.00 -27.54
C ARG A 112 -4.58 -17.87 -27.90
N ILE A 113 -3.42 -17.26 -28.08
CA ILE A 113 -2.17 -17.98 -28.31
C ILE A 113 -1.79 -18.72 -27.02
N LYS A 114 -1.67 -20.05 -27.11
CA LYS A 114 -1.45 -20.92 -25.94
C LYS A 114 0.00 -21.29 -25.70
N LYS A 115 0.91 -21.05 -26.65
CA LYS A 115 2.32 -21.41 -26.52
C LYS A 115 3.23 -20.27 -26.94
N VAL A 116 4.00 -19.76 -25.99
CA VAL A 116 4.86 -18.59 -26.14
C VAL A 116 6.27 -18.94 -25.68
N TRP A 117 7.27 -18.67 -26.49
CA TRP A 117 8.68 -18.72 -26.11
C TRP A 117 9.22 -17.31 -25.97
N TYR A 118 10.04 -17.09 -24.95
CA TYR A 118 10.79 -15.85 -24.78
C TYR A 118 12.28 -16.13 -24.65
N GLY A 119 13.10 -15.22 -25.18
CA GLY A 119 14.55 -15.26 -25.04
C GLY A 119 14.96 -14.87 -23.63
N VAL A 120 15.07 -13.58 -23.36
CA VAL A 120 15.49 -13.08 -22.04
C VAL A 120 14.31 -12.55 -21.24
N GLN A 121 14.44 -12.59 -19.92
CA GLN A 121 13.42 -12.10 -19.00
C GLN A 121 13.32 -10.57 -19.03
N GLU A 122 12.13 -10.02 -18.83
CA GLU A 122 11.92 -8.56 -18.68
C GLU A 122 12.30 -8.12 -17.27
N LEU A 123 13.43 -7.42 -17.14
CA LEU A 123 13.98 -6.93 -15.88
C LEU A 123 13.44 -5.56 -15.47
N ASN A 124 12.79 -4.83 -16.37
CA ASN A 124 12.24 -3.53 -16.06
C ASN A 124 11.05 -3.66 -15.10
N SER A 125 11.17 -3.08 -13.90
CA SER A 125 10.15 -3.14 -12.85
C SER A 125 8.78 -2.63 -13.27
N LYS A 126 8.72 -1.73 -14.27
CA LYS A 126 7.49 -1.15 -14.82
C LYS A 126 6.84 -2.05 -15.87
N ALA A 127 7.60 -2.95 -16.51
CA ALA A 127 7.14 -3.81 -17.60
C ALA A 127 7.06 -5.30 -17.26
N LYS A 128 7.59 -5.74 -16.11
CA LYS A 128 7.57 -7.14 -15.66
C LYS A 128 6.16 -7.71 -15.44
N GLY A 129 6.06 -9.04 -15.45
CA GLY A 129 4.85 -9.80 -15.05
C GLY A 129 3.96 -10.25 -16.20
N GLY A 130 4.43 -10.16 -17.45
CA GLY A 130 3.69 -10.65 -18.61
C GLY A 130 3.58 -12.17 -18.65
N LYS A 131 4.67 -12.89 -18.30
CA LYS A 131 4.65 -14.35 -18.14
C LYS A 131 3.57 -14.78 -17.14
N LYS A 132 3.59 -14.21 -15.93
CA LYS A 132 2.62 -14.49 -14.87
C LYS A 132 1.18 -14.26 -15.35
N LEU A 133 0.93 -13.13 -16.04
CA LEU A 133 -0.39 -12.83 -16.59
C LEU A 133 -0.85 -13.89 -17.61
N LEU A 134 0.03 -14.28 -18.52
CA LEU A 134 -0.25 -15.29 -19.54
C LEU A 134 -0.53 -16.68 -18.95
N GLU A 135 0.27 -17.10 -17.98
CA GLU A 135 0.14 -18.40 -17.31
C GLU A 135 -1.11 -18.45 -16.42
N GLU A 136 -1.32 -17.44 -15.58
CA GLU A 136 -2.38 -17.47 -14.56
C GLU A 136 -3.77 -17.12 -15.13
N LYS A 137 -3.88 -16.03 -15.91
CA LYS A 137 -5.17 -15.54 -16.45
C LYS A 137 -5.54 -16.25 -17.74
N TYR A 138 -4.60 -16.35 -18.67
CA TYR A 138 -4.87 -16.86 -20.02
C TYR A 138 -4.57 -18.34 -20.19
N LYS A 139 -3.98 -19.00 -19.18
CA LYS A 139 -3.61 -20.43 -19.22
C LYS A 139 -2.78 -20.74 -20.47
N ALA A 140 -1.81 -19.89 -20.78
CA ALA A 140 -0.82 -20.10 -21.84
C ALA A 140 0.47 -20.68 -21.24
N GLU A 141 1.12 -21.55 -21.98
CA GLU A 141 2.44 -22.10 -21.67
C GLU A 141 3.51 -21.09 -22.12
N VAL A 142 4.29 -20.56 -21.19
CA VAL A 142 5.31 -19.53 -21.45
C VAL A 142 6.70 -20.06 -21.10
N LEU A 143 7.49 -20.37 -22.13
CA LEU A 143 8.74 -21.11 -22.02
C LEU A 143 9.96 -20.21 -22.24
N PRO A 144 11.00 -20.26 -21.38
CA PRO A 144 12.29 -19.64 -21.69
C PRO A 144 12.98 -20.38 -22.85
N PHE A 145 14.00 -19.77 -23.44
CA PHE A 145 14.79 -20.38 -24.51
C PHE A 145 16.20 -20.81 -24.07
N ASP A 146 16.99 -21.35 -24.99
CA ASP A 146 18.33 -21.87 -24.71
C ASP A 146 19.31 -20.74 -24.28
N LEU A 147 20.10 -21.04 -23.24
CA LEU A 147 21.04 -20.10 -22.61
C LEU A 147 22.09 -19.51 -23.58
N ASP A 148 22.47 -20.24 -24.63
CA ASP A 148 23.45 -19.75 -25.59
C ASP A 148 22.89 -18.60 -26.45
N LEU A 149 21.60 -18.66 -26.81
CA LEU A 149 20.91 -17.59 -27.51
C LEU A 149 20.59 -16.39 -26.61
N HIS A 150 20.48 -16.59 -25.29
CA HIS A 150 20.34 -15.48 -24.34
C HIS A 150 21.55 -14.54 -24.41
N ARG A 151 22.77 -15.07 -24.53
CA ARG A 151 24.00 -14.25 -24.58
C ARG A 151 23.99 -13.31 -25.78
N GLU A 152 23.50 -13.76 -26.92
CA GLU A 152 23.36 -12.92 -28.11
C GLU A 152 22.28 -11.84 -27.90
N ILE A 153 21.14 -12.18 -27.31
CA ILE A 153 20.08 -11.19 -27.03
C ILE A 153 20.55 -10.14 -26.03
N LEU A 154 21.26 -10.54 -24.98
CA LEU A 154 21.81 -9.66 -23.96
C LEU A 154 22.88 -8.73 -24.52
N SER A 155 23.73 -9.18 -25.46
CA SER A 155 24.77 -8.33 -26.03
C SER A 155 24.19 -7.18 -26.87
N PHE A 156 23.12 -7.42 -27.62
CA PHE A 156 22.39 -6.38 -28.36
C PHE A 156 21.58 -5.44 -27.47
N ASN A 157 21.23 -5.87 -26.25
CA ASN A 157 20.44 -5.10 -25.29
C ASN A 157 21.28 -4.55 -24.13
N LYS A 158 22.62 -4.61 -24.20
CA LYS A 158 23.49 -4.24 -23.08
C LYS A 158 23.20 -2.84 -22.54
N GLU A 159 23.15 -1.84 -23.42
CA GLU A 159 22.88 -0.44 -23.03
C GLU A 159 21.50 -0.28 -22.37
N PHE A 160 20.48 -0.96 -22.91
CA PHE A 160 19.14 -0.96 -22.32
C PHE A 160 19.14 -1.62 -20.94
N ASN A 161 19.81 -2.75 -20.78
CA ASN A 161 19.88 -3.48 -19.52
C ASN A 161 20.65 -2.70 -18.46
N ASP A 162 21.79 -2.09 -18.81
CA ASP A 162 22.56 -1.21 -17.92
C ASP A 162 21.68 -0.04 -17.42
N TRP A 163 20.88 0.55 -18.31
CA TRP A 163 19.91 1.59 -17.95
C TRP A 163 18.78 1.07 -17.05
N VAL A 164 18.23 -0.13 -17.32
CA VAL A 164 17.21 -0.76 -16.48
C VAL A 164 17.73 -1.04 -15.08
N GLU A 165 18.96 -1.55 -14.95
CA GLU A 165 19.61 -1.77 -13.67
C GLU A 165 19.74 -0.48 -12.89
N GLU A 166 20.16 0.60 -13.54
CA GLU A 166 20.30 1.91 -12.92
C GLU A 166 18.95 2.52 -12.50
N GLU A 167 17.91 2.40 -13.33
CA GLU A 167 16.57 2.87 -12.96
C GLU A 167 15.93 2.04 -11.84
N ASN A 168 16.14 0.72 -11.85
CA ASN A 168 15.74 -0.15 -10.76
C ASN A 168 16.49 0.23 -9.47
N ARG A 169 17.80 0.52 -9.55
CA ARG A 169 18.62 0.99 -8.43
C ARG A 169 18.10 2.32 -7.89
N LYS A 170 17.84 3.32 -8.74
CA LYS A 170 17.24 4.60 -8.32
C LYS A 170 15.87 4.42 -7.69
N GLN A 171 15.05 3.48 -8.18
CA GLN A 171 13.76 3.19 -7.59
C GLN A 171 13.91 2.53 -6.22
N ILE A 172 14.83 1.58 -6.08
CA ILE A 172 15.17 0.94 -4.81
C ILE A 172 15.75 1.98 -3.84
N ASP A 173 16.66 2.85 -4.28
CA ASP A 173 17.25 3.91 -3.48
C ASP A 173 16.19 4.94 -3.07
N ALA A 174 15.25 5.29 -3.95
CA ALA A 174 14.11 6.13 -3.61
C ALA A 174 13.19 5.45 -2.58
N ILE A 175 12.95 4.14 -2.70
CA ILE A 175 12.22 3.35 -1.69
C ILE A 175 12.98 3.34 -0.37
N ASN A 176 14.28 3.07 -0.38
CA ASN A 176 15.20 3.07 0.77
C ASN A 176 15.46 4.48 1.34
N THR A 177 15.06 5.53 0.63
CA THR A 177 15.05 6.90 1.15
C THR A 177 13.73 7.19 1.87
N VAL A 178 12.66 6.45 1.54
CA VAL A 178 11.32 6.54 2.14
C VAL A 178 11.16 5.57 3.33
N THR A 179 11.68 4.34 3.21
CA THR A 179 11.86 3.37 4.29
C THR A 179 13.22 3.66 4.92
N GLY A 180 13.29 3.95 6.22
CA GLY A 180 14.57 4.31 6.86
C GLY A 180 15.64 3.20 6.71
N PRO A 181 16.88 3.42 7.17
CA PRO A 181 17.97 2.43 7.11
C PRO A 181 17.77 1.19 8.02
N LEU A 182 16.53 0.88 8.40
CA LEU A 182 16.17 -0.13 9.38
C LEU A 182 16.44 -1.56 8.90
N GLN A 183 16.37 -1.81 7.60
CA GLN A 183 16.62 -3.14 7.02
C GLN A 183 18.09 -3.56 7.05
N LYS A 184 19.02 -2.69 7.47
CA LYS A 184 20.44 -3.02 7.56
C LYS A 184 20.81 -3.55 8.92
N THR A 185 21.77 -4.45 8.97
CA THR A 185 22.40 -4.90 10.22
C THR A 185 22.97 -3.74 11.03
N ILE A 186 22.74 -3.79 12.33
CA ILE A 186 23.27 -2.80 13.26
C ILE A 186 24.66 -3.22 13.72
N LYS A 187 25.59 -2.27 13.75
CA LYS A 187 26.94 -2.51 14.25
C LYS A 187 26.93 -2.65 15.77
N ASN A 188 27.84 -3.48 16.29
CA ASN A 188 28.02 -3.72 17.72
C ASN A 188 26.70 -4.17 18.37
N THR A 189 26.05 -5.15 17.74
CA THR A 189 24.86 -5.84 18.24
C THR A 189 24.91 -7.30 17.79
N ASP A 190 24.32 -8.16 18.61
CA ASP A 190 24.10 -9.58 18.36
C ASP A 190 22.73 -9.97 18.94
N ILE A 191 22.39 -11.26 18.91
CA ILE A 191 21.11 -11.75 19.41
C ILE A 191 20.87 -11.51 20.91
N SER A 192 21.91 -11.33 21.73
CA SER A 192 21.77 -11.07 23.17
C SER A 192 21.13 -9.71 23.47
N PHE A 193 21.08 -8.82 22.48
CA PHE A 193 20.39 -7.52 22.56
C PHE A 193 18.86 -7.64 22.45
N LEU A 194 18.33 -8.81 22.10
CA LEU A 194 16.89 -9.03 21.99
C LEU A 194 16.27 -9.38 23.35
N SER A 195 15.09 -8.84 23.61
CA SER A 195 14.27 -9.02 24.80
C SER A 195 13.58 -10.37 24.75
N GLU A 196 13.77 -11.15 25.81
CA GLU A 196 13.10 -12.43 26.03
C GLU A 196 11.58 -12.23 26.04
N ASP A 197 11.06 -11.34 26.89
CA ASP A 197 9.62 -11.00 26.96
C ASP A 197 9.01 -10.64 25.59
N ALA A 198 9.74 -9.87 24.76
CA ALA A 198 9.25 -9.47 23.45
C ALA A 198 9.19 -10.65 22.46
N LEU A 199 10.20 -11.52 22.48
CA LEU A 199 10.26 -12.72 21.65
C LEU A 199 9.23 -13.77 22.11
N GLU A 200 9.05 -13.94 23.42
CA GLU A 200 8.02 -14.81 23.98
C GLU A 200 6.61 -14.34 23.61
N LEU A 201 6.35 -13.03 23.70
CA LEU A 201 5.08 -12.45 23.24
C LEU A 201 4.85 -12.73 21.75
N TYR A 202 5.90 -12.56 20.92
CA TYR A 202 5.83 -12.88 19.49
C TYR A 202 5.48 -14.35 19.23
N LEU A 203 6.19 -15.28 19.87
CA LEU A 203 5.95 -16.71 19.75
C LEU A 203 4.53 -17.09 20.18
N SER A 204 4.09 -16.57 21.32
CA SER A 204 2.74 -16.77 21.86
C SER A 204 1.65 -16.27 20.89
N LYS A 205 1.78 -15.04 20.40
CA LYS A 205 0.78 -14.43 19.49
C LYS A 205 0.75 -15.10 18.12
N THR A 206 1.88 -15.62 17.65
CA THR A 206 1.99 -16.33 16.36
C THR A 206 1.70 -17.84 16.46
N GLY A 207 1.54 -18.38 17.67
CA GLY A 207 1.29 -19.80 17.90
C GLY A 207 2.48 -20.70 17.57
N LYS A 208 3.70 -20.20 17.74
CA LYS A 208 4.95 -20.94 17.48
C LYS A 208 5.46 -21.58 18.77
N GLU A 209 5.87 -22.83 18.69
CA GLU A 209 6.39 -23.62 19.83
C GLU A 209 7.92 -23.66 19.86
N PHE A 210 8.58 -22.56 19.52
CA PHE A 210 10.04 -22.46 19.58
C PHE A 210 10.48 -22.01 20.98
N ALA A 211 11.66 -22.43 21.42
CA ALA A 211 12.33 -21.74 22.52
C ALA A 211 12.88 -20.39 22.03
N TYR A 212 12.92 -19.36 22.88
CA TYR A 212 13.32 -18.02 22.48
C TYR A 212 14.82 -17.91 22.10
N ASP A 213 15.63 -18.90 22.44
CA ASP A 213 17.05 -19.00 22.12
C ASP A 213 17.37 -20.06 21.06
N SER A 214 16.34 -20.73 20.54
CA SER A 214 16.47 -21.82 19.57
C SER A 214 16.97 -21.34 18.20
N ASP A 215 17.63 -22.25 17.49
CA ASP A 215 18.02 -22.02 16.09
C ASP A 215 16.80 -21.93 15.16
N ASP A 216 15.66 -22.54 15.53
CA ASP A 216 14.40 -22.41 14.79
C ASP A 216 13.89 -20.96 14.80
N LEU A 217 13.93 -20.29 15.96
CA LEU A 217 13.58 -18.87 16.02
C LEU A 217 14.58 -18.01 15.22
N LYS A 218 15.87 -18.31 15.29
CA LYS A 218 16.88 -17.57 14.49
C LYS A 218 16.57 -17.69 13.00
N ASN A 219 16.35 -18.91 12.51
CA ASN A 219 16.00 -19.17 11.12
C ASN A 219 14.69 -18.48 10.73
N ASP A 220 13.71 -18.47 11.62
CA ASP A 220 12.44 -17.79 11.43
C ASP A 220 12.62 -16.27 11.28
N LEU A 221 13.46 -15.64 12.09
CA LEU A 221 13.76 -14.21 12.01
C LEU A 221 14.65 -13.88 10.79
N ILE A 222 15.58 -14.76 10.41
CA ILE A 222 16.37 -14.62 9.18
C ILE A 222 15.44 -14.63 7.96
N SER A 223 14.48 -15.55 7.90
CA SER A 223 13.52 -15.64 6.78
C SER A 223 12.61 -14.41 6.61
N LYS A 224 12.64 -13.48 7.57
CA LYS A 224 11.84 -12.25 7.61
C LYS A 224 12.70 -11.00 7.53
N ASP A 225 13.98 -11.14 7.17
CA ASP A 225 14.95 -10.04 7.07
C ASP A 225 15.12 -9.26 8.40
N LEU A 226 14.90 -9.93 9.53
CA LEU A 226 15.11 -9.36 10.87
C LEU A 226 16.50 -9.70 11.42
N LEU A 227 17.06 -10.82 10.99
CA LEU A 227 18.43 -11.20 11.27
C LEU A 227 19.15 -11.43 9.93
N GLU A 228 20.42 -11.05 9.84
CA GLU A 228 21.29 -11.43 8.73
C GLU A 228 22.48 -12.23 9.25
N VAL A 229 23.00 -13.12 8.41
CA VAL A 229 24.23 -13.87 8.68
C VAL A 229 25.37 -13.19 7.93
N ASP A 230 26.41 -12.78 8.66
CA ASP A 230 27.64 -12.29 8.05
C ASP A 230 28.34 -13.45 7.32
N GLU A 231 28.33 -13.43 5.98
CA GLU A 231 28.87 -14.52 5.17
C GLU A 231 30.36 -14.81 5.42
N LYS A 232 31.11 -13.85 5.96
CA LYS A 232 32.55 -14.00 6.22
C LYS A 232 32.84 -14.59 7.59
N THR A 233 32.07 -14.20 8.61
CA THR A 233 32.32 -14.61 10.00
C THR A 233 31.34 -15.69 10.49
N GLY A 234 30.22 -15.87 9.80
CA GLY A 234 29.09 -16.70 10.24
C GLY A 234 28.28 -16.08 11.37
N GLU A 235 28.57 -14.84 11.77
CA GLU A 235 27.87 -14.18 12.88
C GLU A 235 26.46 -13.74 12.47
N VAL A 236 25.48 -14.07 13.31
CA VAL A 236 24.09 -13.61 13.14
C VAL A 236 23.93 -12.24 13.80
N ARG A 237 23.45 -11.25 13.05
CA ARG A 237 23.26 -9.88 13.55
C ARG A 237 21.84 -9.38 13.29
N PRO A 238 21.25 -8.62 14.23
CA PRO A 238 19.94 -8.03 14.04
C PRO A 238 19.98 -6.82 13.11
N THR A 239 18.93 -6.69 12.30
CA THR A 239 18.63 -5.46 11.58
C THR A 239 18.06 -4.40 12.52
N GLY A 240 17.98 -3.16 12.04
CA GLY A 240 17.31 -2.08 12.76
C GLY A 240 15.85 -2.39 13.08
N ASP A 241 15.12 -3.01 12.16
CA ASP A 241 13.74 -3.45 12.38
C ASP A 241 13.66 -4.47 13.52
N CYS A 242 14.60 -5.42 13.59
CA CYS A 242 14.66 -6.39 14.68
C CYS A 242 14.94 -5.74 16.03
N ILE A 243 15.90 -4.80 16.08
CA ILE A 243 16.18 -4.04 17.32
C ILE A 243 14.97 -3.22 17.76
N LEU A 244 14.23 -2.60 16.82
CA LEU A 244 13.02 -1.86 17.15
C LEU A 244 11.92 -2.79 17.67
N LEU A 245 11.66 -3.91 16.99
CA LEU A 245 10.60 -4.84 17.34
C LEU A 245 10.86 -5.58 18.64
N PHE A 246 12.10 -6.03 18.86
CA PHE A 246 12.44 -7.03 19.87
C PHE A 246 13.62 -6.62 20.75
N GLY A 247 14.23 -5.44 20.60
CA GLY A 247 15.39 -5.07 21.41
C GLY A 247 15.07 -4.88 22.90
N LYS A 248 16.00 -5.25 23.80
CA LYS A 248 15.94 -4.95 25.24
C LYS A 248 15.89 -3.45 25.51
N ASN A 249 16.73 -2.70 24.80
CA ASN A 249 16.82 -1.24 24.88
C ASN A 249 16.93 -0.64 23.46
N PRO A 250 15.82 -0.59 22.68
CA PRO A 250 15.86 -0.12 21.29
C PRO A 250 16.42 1.30 21.16
N ARG A 251 16.25 2.11 22.22
CA ARG A 251 16.71 3.50 22.29
C ARG A 251 18.22 3.69 22.24
N ASP A 252 19.02 2.68 22.57
CA ASP A 252 20.48 2.76 22.47
C ASP A 252 20.95 2.93 21.02
N LYS A 253 20.20 2.35 20.08
CA LYS A 253 20.47 2.46 18.64
C LYS A 253 19.54 3.47 17.95
N PHE A 254 18.32 3.61 18.45
CA PHE A 254 17.30 4.49 17.93
C PHE A 254 16.73 5.37 19.05
N PRO A 255 17.38 6.48 19.45
CA PRO A 255 16.92 7.35 20.56
C PRO A 255 15.46 7.85 20.44
N GLN A 256 14.94 7.83 19.22
CA GLN A 256 13.58 8.19 18.84
C GLN A 256 12.54 7.05 18.96
N ALA A 257 12.95 5.83 19.28
CA ALA A 257 12.09 4.65 19.48
C ALA A 257 11.40 4.73 20.84
N SER A 258 10.35 5.54 20.91
CA SER A 258 9.64 5.84 22.14
C SER A 258 8.26 6.39 21.81
N VAL A 259 7.24 5.96 22.56
CA VAL A 259 5.91 6.58 22.59
C VAL A 259 5.80 7.36 23.89
N LYS A 260 5.68 8.68 23.79
CA LYS A 260 5.42 9.55 24.95
C LYS A 260 3.92 9.70 25.13
N ALA A 261 3.42 9.45 26.33
CA ALA A 261 2.02 9.66 26.64
C ALA A 261 1.87 10.69 27.76
N LYS A 262 0.86 11.55 27.64
CA LYS A 262 0.51 12.54 28.65
C LYS A 262 -1.01 12.68 28.74
N VAL A 263 -1.52 12.81 29.95
CA VAL A 263 -2.91 13.16 30.23
C VAL A 263 -2.97 14.47 31.01
N ASP A 264 -3.80 15.39 30.54
CA ASP A 264 -4.28 16.54 31.29
C ASP A 264 -5.74 16.27 31.67
N TYR A 265 -6.02 16.21 32.97
CA TYR A 265 -7.37 15.95 33.47
C TYR A 265 -8.26 17.20 33.48
N GLY A 266 -7.68 18.39 33.26
CA GLY A 266 -8.35 19.67 33.44
C GLY A 266 -8.63 20.01 34.91
N GLY A 267 -9.24 21.18 35.15
CA GLY A 267 -9.66 21.58 36.49
C GLY A 267 -8.54 21.78 37.51
N GLY A 268 -7.28 21.94 37.06
CA GLY A 268 -6.12 22.15 37.93
C GLY A 268 -5.54 20.88 38.56
N GLN A 269 -6.00 19.69 38.16
CA GLN A 269 -5.39 18.42 38.56
C GLN A 269 -4.01 18.27 37.93
N GLU A 270 -3.08 17.62 38.64
CA GLU A 270 -1.73 17.39 38.14
C GLU A 270 -1.74 16.39 36.96
N PRO A 271 -1.07 16.70 35.85
CA PRO A 271 -1.03 15.80 34.69
C PRO A 271 -0.19 14.54 34.99
N ASP A 272 -0.62 13.39 34.46
CA ASP A 272 0.17 12.13 34.46
C ASP A 272 0.89 12.00 33.10
N ALA A 273 2.10 11.45 33.10
CA ALA A 273 2.90 11.26 31.90
C ALA A 273 3.72 9.96 32.00
N GLU A 274 3.77 9.23 30.89
CA GLU A 274 4.45 7.94 30.77
C GLU A 274 5.29 7.91 29.49
N SER A 275 6.37 7.13 29.50
CA SER A 275 7.20 6.93 28.30
C SER A 275 7.42 5.44 28.06
N PHE A 276 6.88 4.96 26.94
CA PHE A 276 7.03 3.57 26.51
C PHE A 276 8.24 3.47 25.59
N ASP A 277 9.34 2.97 26.16
CA ASP A 277 10.67 2.94 25.55
C ASP A 277 11.13 1.50 25.20
N ASP A 278 10.27 0.52 25.43
CA ASP A 278 10.52 -0.90 25.21
C ASP A 278 10.51 -1.30 23.73
N ALA A 279 10.78 -2.59 23.49
CA ALA A 279 10.51 -3.27 22.23
C ALA A 279 9.11 -2.93 21.70
N LEU A 280 9.01 -2.54 20.42
CA LEU A 280 7.77 -1.99 19.85
C LEU A 280 6.58 -2.95 20.00
N VAL A 281 6.81 -4.27 19.97
CA VAL A 281 5.73 -5.27 20.12
C VAL A 281 5.09 -5.29 21.50
N LEU A 282 5.79 -4.77 22.53
CA LEU A 282 5.29 -4.69 23.91
C LEU A 282 4.47 -3.41 24.14
N ILE A 283 4.69 -2.36 23.34
CA ILE A 283 4.10 -1.04 23.55
C ILE A 283 2.55 -1.04 23.48
N PRO A 284 1.88 -1.74 22.53
CA PRO A 284 0.42 -1.69 22.43
C PRO A 284 -0.30 -2.10 23.72
N ASP A 285 0.12 -3.19 24.35
CA ASP A 285 -0.50 -3.71 25.58
C ASP A 285 -0.22 -2.77 26.76
N LYS A 286 1.02 -2.26 26.90
CA LYS A 286 1.39 -1.27 27.94
C LYS A 286 0.63 0.05 27.82
N VAL A 287 0.48 0.56 26.59
CA VAL A 287 -0.31 1.78 26.33
C VAL A 287 -1.77 1.54 26.66
N GLU A 288 -2.33 0.38 26.30
CA GLU A 288 -3.72 0.05 26.63
C GLU A 288 -3.95 0.01 28.15
N GLU A 289 -3.04 -0.62 28.90
CA GLU A 289 -3.08 -0.66 30.36
C GLU A 289 -3.02 0.74 30.99
N TRP A 290 -2.09 1.57 30.53
CA TRP A 290 -1.97 2.95 31.01
C TRP A 290 -3.21 3.78 30.66
N VAL A 291 -3.74 3.66 29.45
CA VAL A 291 -4.97 4.34 29.02
C VAL A 291 -6.15 3.92 29.89
N LYS A 292 -6.30 2.64 30.23
CA LYS A 292 -7.36 2.17 31.16
C LYS A 292 -7.24 2.79 32.55
N LYS A 293 -6.01 3.04 33.03
CA LYS A 293 -5.75 3.72 34.30
C LYS A 293 -6.12 5.20 34.23
N VAL A 294 -5.73 5.91 33.16
CA VAL A 294 -5.87 7.39 33.08
C VAL A 294 -7.17 7.88 32.45
N ILE A 295 -7.89 7.03 31.73
CA ILE A 295 -9.26 7.27 31.28
C ILE A 295 -10.19 6.35 32.09
N PRO A 296 -10.59 6.73 33.32
CA PRO A 296 -11.40 5.85 34.14
C PRO A 296 -12.74 5.51 33.48
N GLU A 297 -13.18 4.27 33.66
CA GLU A 297 -14.59 3.89 33.53
C GLU A 297 -15.36 4.59 34.66
N SER A 298 -16.03 5.71 34.39
CA SER A 298 -16.83 6.34 35.44
C SER A 298 -18.06 5.48 35.76
N MET A 299 -18.02 4.72 36.85
CA MET A 299 -19.17 4.60 37.76
C MET A 299 -19.03 5.68 38.82
N ASP A 300 -19.78 6.77 38.71
CA ASP A 300 -19.83 7.80 39.74
C ASP A 300 -21.08 7.63 40.62
N ARG A 301 -20.87 7.63 41.95
CA ARG A 301 -21.88 7.48 43.01
C ARG A 301 -22.06 8.78 43.82
N SER A 302 -21.71 9.96 43.28
CA SER A 302 -21.64 11.20 44.06
C SER A 302 -22.68 12.28 43.74
N SER A 303 -23.54 12.16 42.71
CA SER A 303 -24.58 13.19 42.43
C SER A 303 -25.91 12.64 41.85
N PHE A 304 -27.02 13.33 42.16
CA PHE A 304 -28.37 13.00 41.70
C PHE A 304 -28.66 13.45 40.24
N THR A 305 -27.73 14.14 39.58
CA THR A 305 -27.85 14.57 38.17
C THR A 305 -26.68 14.01 37.37
N ARG A 306 -27.00 13.02 36.53
CA ARG A 306 -26.06 12.18 35.78
C ARG A 306 -25.54 12.89 34.54
N GLU A 307 -24.36 13.48 34.58
CA GLU A 307 -23.60 13.73 33.34
C GLU A 307 -22.49 12.68 33.21
N LYS A 308 -22.77 11.63 32.43
CA LYS A 308 -21.78 10.61 32.05
C LYS A 308 -20.79 11.24 31.08
N VAL A 309 -19.53 11.39 31.46
CA VAL A 309 -18.47 11.56 30.45
C VAL A 309 -18.36 10.24 29.69
N SER A 310 -18.55 10.29 28.38
CA SER A 310 -18.53 9.09 27.54
C SER A 310 -17.17 8.38 27.63
N HIS A 311 -17.20 7.06 27.85
CA HIS A 311 -16.05 6.17 27.71
C HIS A 311 -15.47 6.34 26.30
N PHE A 312 -14.16 6.63 26.20
CA PHE A 312 -13.48 6.62 24.90
C PHE A 312 -12.94 5.21 24.66
N PRO A 313 -13.29 4.53 23.56
CA PRO A 313 -12.90 3.14 23.33
C PRO A 313 -11.38 3.00 23.25
N THR A 314 -10.80 2.24 24.18
CA THR A 314 -9.35 1.98 24.24
C THR A 314 -8.83 1.36 22.95
N ALA A 315 -9.64 0.51 22.30
CA ALA A 315 -9.32 -0.10 21.01
C ALA A 315 -9.02 0.92 19.91
N VAL A 316 -9.67 2.09 19.91
CA VAL A 316 -9.44 3.15 18.91
C VAL A 316 -8.12 3.87 19.17
N ILE A 317 -7.76 4.07 20.44
CA ILE A 317 -6.46 4.64 20.82
C ILE A 317 -5.35 3.66 20.46
N ARG A 318 -5.54 2.36 20.78
CA ARG A 318 -4.62 1.28 20.42
C ARG A 318 -4.35 1.25 18.92
N GLU A 319 -5.41 1.30 18.09
CA GLU A 319 -5.31 1.36 16.63
C GLU A 319 -4.52 2.59 16.16
N ALA A 320 -4.82 3.78 16.71
CA ALA A 320 -4.11 5.00 16.36
C ALA A 320 -2.61 4.94 16.72
N ILE A 321 -2.28 4.34 17.86
CA ILE A 321 -0.89 4.18 18.32
C ILE A 321 -0.14 3.16 17.47
N ILE A 322 -0.75 2.03 17.14
CA ILE A 322 -0.16 1.04 16.23
C ILE A 322 0.12 1.68 14.87
N ASN A 323 -0.87 2.38 14.29
CA ASN A 323 -0.67 3.08 13.02
C ASN A 323 0.42 4.16 13.14
N ALA A 324 0.49 4.87 14.26
CA ALA A 324 1.53 5.86 14.50
C ALA A 324 2.93 5.24 14.58
N ILE A 325 3.09 4.05 15.19
CA ILE A 325 4.34 3.30 15.27
C ILE A 325 4.73 2.78 13.88
N ILE A 326 3.82 2.09 13.20
CA ILE A 326 4.08 1.41 11.92
C ILE A 326 4.40 2.39 10.80
N HIS A 327 3.73 3.54 10.74
CA HIS A 327 3.92 4.51 9.67
C HIS A 327 4.92 5.63 10.03
N ARG A 328 5.54 5.57 11.21
CA ARG A 328 6.50 6.56 11.68
C ARG A 328 7.71 6.68 10.75
N ASP A 329 8.18 7.91 10.52
CA ASP A 329 9.50 8.17 9.96
C ASP A 329 10.59 7.92 11.02
N TYR A 330 11.22 6.74 10.97
CA TYR A 330 12.35 6.40 11.83
C TYR A 330 13.69 7.05 11.45
N GLY A 331 13.78 7.69 10.28
CA GLY A 331 14.90 8.57 9.92
C GLY A 331 14.92 9.86 10.73
N ASN A 332 13.75 10.37 11.13
CA ASN A 332 13.65 11.53 12.03
C ASN A 332 14.01 11.16 13.47
N LYS A 333 15.27 11.37 13.84
CA LYS A 333 15.81 11.13 15.19
C LYS A 333 15.37 12.16 16.24
N ARG A 334 14.76 13.28 15.84
CA ARG A 334 14.47 14.42 16.74
C ARG A 334 13.07 14.40 17.33
N ALA A 335 12.16 13.60 16.78
CA ALA A 335 10.77 13.54 17.19
C ALA A 335 10.37 12.13 17.60
N LYS A 336 9.35 11.98 18.45
CA LYS A 336 8.82 10.70 18.93
C LYS A 336 7.34 10.62 18.62
N VAL A 337 6.74 9.44 18.77
CA VAL A 337 5.27 9.36 18.77
C VAL A 337 4.77 9.98 20.08
N GLU A 338 3.71 10.78 20.01
CA GLU A 338 3.11 11.41 21.18
C GLU A 338 1.62 11.07 21.26
N LEU A 339 1.16 10.65 22.44
CA LEU A 339 -0.23 10.51 22.83
C LEU A 339 -0.56 11.60 23.84
N GLU A 340 -1.49 12.49 23.52
CA GLU A 340 -1.95 13.54 24.41
C GLU A 340 -3.45 13.39 24.66
N ILE A 341 -3.84 13.23 25.92
CA ILE A 341 -5.23 13.09 26.35
C ILE A 341 -5.61 14.35 27.12
N THR A 342 -6.74 14.94 26.78
CA THR A 342 -7.32 16.11 27.45
C THR A 342 -8.81 15.89 27.68
N PRO A 343 -9.51 16.76 28.43
CA PRO A 343 -10.96 16.63 28.59
C PRO A 343 -11.71 16.76 27.26
N GLU A 344 -11.22 17.58 26.32
CA GLU A 344 -11.89 17.84 25.05
C GLU A 344 -11.53 16.84 23.94
N LYS A 345 -10.29 16.32 23.93
CA LYS A 345 -9.76 15.52 22.81
C LYS A 345 -8.68 14.54 23.23
N ILE A 346 -8.47 13.52 22.39
CA ILE A 346 -7.31 12.63 22.41
C ILE A 346 -6.54 12.84 21.11
N GLU A 347 -5.24 13.00 21.17
CA GLU A 347 -4.41 13.31 20.00
C GLU A 347 -3.22 12.38 19.91
N VAL A 348 -3.02 11.78 18.73
CA VAL A 348 -1.84 10.98 18.42
C VAL A 348 -1.03 11.70 17.35
N ARG A 349 0.23 12.01 17.65
CA ARG A 349 1.18 12.66 16.73
C ARG A 349 2.24 11.65 16.31
N SER A 350 2.41 11.46 15.01
CA SER A 350 3.47 10.61 14.45
C SER A 350 4.38 11.42 13.50
N PRO A 351 5.70 11.35 13.67
CA PRO A 351 6.64 12.00 12.76
C PRO A 351 6.55 11.46 11.33
N GLY A 352 6.56 12.39 10.37
CA GLY A 352 6.62 12.09 8.94
C GLY A 352 5.33 12.38 8.17
N GLU A 353 5.46 12.50 6.85
CA GLU A 353 4.36 12.80 5.92
C GLU A 353 3.52 11.55 5.58
N PRO A 354 2.30 11.73 5.03
CA PRO A 354 1.61 10.66 4.33
C PRO A 354 2.51 9.99 3.29
N ILE A 355 2.42 8.66 3.16
CA ILE A 355 3.25 7.90 2.22
C ILE A 355 2.59 7.94 0.85
N SER A 356 3.33 8.40 -0.16
CA SER A 356 2.89 8.38 -1.56
C SER A 356 2.46 6.97 -2.00
N PRO A 357 1.34 6.80 -2.72
CA PRO A 357 0.55 7.84 -3.37
C PRO A 357 -0.53 8.49 -2.50
N ASN A 358 -0.68 8.09 -1.22
CA ASN A 358 -1.68 8.67 -0.35
C ASN A 358 -1.36 10.14 -0.06
N THR A 359 -2.35 11.01 -0.29
CA THR A 359 -2.27 12.41 0.08
C THR A 359 -2.86 12.64 1.47
N LEU A 360 -2.60 13.80 2.07
CA LEU A 360 -3.30 14.21 3.30
C LEU A 360 -4.82 14.20 3.11
N LYS A 361 -5.29 14.59 1.92
CA LYS A 361 -6.72 14.60 1.60
C LYS A 361 -7.32 13.20 1.62
N ASP A 362 -6.61 12.20 1.11
CA ASP A 362 -7.07 10.80 1.15
C ASP A 362 -7.21 10.28 2.58
N LEU A 363 -6.28 10.65 3.48
CA LEU A 363 -6.39 10.32 4.89
C LEU A 363 -7.58 11.04 5.53
N GLN A 364 -7.74 12.34 5.28
CA GLN A 364 -8.85 13.15 5.80
C GLN A 364 -10.21 12.62 5.37
N ASN A 365 -10.31 12.04 4.17
CA ASN A 365 -11.52 11.46 3.62
C ASN A 365 -11.66 9.95 3.90
N PHE A 366 -10.69 9.35 4.61
CA PHE A 366 -10.67 7.92 4.91
C PHE A 366 -10.71 7.04 3.64
N THR A 367 -10.09 7.49 2.56
CA THR A 367 -10.00 6.82 1.25
C THR A 367 -8.58 6.38 0.88
N ALA A 368 -7.62 6.57 1.78
CA ALA A 368 -6.24 6.15 1.57
C ALA A 368 -6.13 4.63 1.36
N ILE A 369 -5.26 4.24 0.43
CA ILE A 369 -4.95 2.82 0.17
C ILE A 369 -3.95 2.29 1.21
N SER A 370 -3.95 0.98 1.42
CA SER A 370 -3.00 0.34 2.33
C SER A 370 -1.57 0.44 1.78
N GLN A 371 -0.75 1.30 2.39
CA GLN A 371 0.67 1.50 2.11
C GLN A 371 1.39 1.76 3.42
N THR A 372 2.51 1.05 3.65
CA THR A 372 3.30 1.16 4.88
C THR A 372 4.70 1.67 4.61
N ARG A 373 5.23 2.46 5.56
CA ARG A 373 6.59 3.01 5.51
C ARG A 373 7.59 1.99 6.04
N ASN A 374 7.18 1.17 6.99
CA ASN A 374 8.03 0.17 7.62
C ASN A 374 7.36 -1.19 7.41
N PRO A 375 7.57 -1.84 6.25
CA PRO A 375 6.85 -3.07 5.88
C PRO A 375 7.17 -4.25 6.79
N GLU A 376 8.39 -4.39 7.27
CA GLU A 376 8.80 -5.45 8.20
C GLU A 376 8.09 -5.28 9.55
N LEU A 377 8.01 -4.04 10.07
CA LEU A 377 7.24 -3.76 11.28
C LEU A 377 5.75 -4.10 11.08
N ALA A 378 5.16 -3.67 9.96
CA ALA A 378 3.76 -3.93 9.66
C ALA A 378 3.47 -5.44 9.57
N TYR A 379 4.34 -6.18 8.90
CA TYR A 379 4.23 -7.63 8.74
C TYR A 379 4.26 -8.34 10.09
N ILE A 380 5.18 -7.98 10.99
CA ILE A 380 5.24 -8.57 12.33
C ILE A 380 4.01 -8.23 13.17
N PHE A 381 3.56 -6.97 13.15
CA PHE A 381 2.33 -6.58 13.85
C PHE A 381 1.09 -7.28 13.29
N ASN A 382 1.05 -7.57 11.99
CA ASN A 382 -0.02 -8.36 11.38
C ASN A 382 0.03 -9.83 11.83
N LEU A 383 1.20 -10.47 11.82
CA LEU A 383 1.39 -11.83 12.32
C LEU A 383 0.96 -11.96 13.79
N MET A 384 1.24 -10.94 14.60
CA MET A 384 0.84 -10.88 16.01
C MET A 384 -0.63 -10.49 16.22
N LYS A 385 -1.41 -10.29 15.15
CA LYS A 385 -2.82 -9.88 15.17
C LYS A 385 -3.07 -8.54 15.87
N PHE A 386 -2.07 -7.67 15.90
CA PHE A 386 -2.24 -6.31 16.39
C PHE A 386 -2.95 -5.40 15.37
N MET A 387 -2.76 -5.68 14.08
CA MET A 387 -3.39 -4.95 12.96
C MET A 387 -3.74 -5.87 11.78
N GLU A 388 -4.65 -5.42 10.91
CA GLU A 388 -4.97 -6.06 9.62
C GLU A 388 -4.41 -5.25 8.45
N GLU A 389 -3.77 -5.89 7.47
CA GLU A 389 -3.16 -5.22 6.29
C GLU A 389 -4.20 -4.69 5.27
N THR A 390 -5.48 -5.03 5.44
CA THR A 390 -6.57 -4.83 4.46
C THR A 390 -7.22 -3.44 4.48
N GLY A 391 -6.67 -2.47 5.22
CA GLY A 391 -7.21 -1.10 5.29
C GLY A 391 -8.30 -0.87 6.36
N VAL A 392 -8.50 -1.85 7.24
CA VAL A 392 -9.52 -1.85 8.31
C VAL A 392 -9.38 -0.68 9.30
N GLY A 393 -8.18 -0.11 9.43
CA GLY A 393 -7.96 1.06 10.30
C GLY A 393 -8.83 2.27 9.92
N MET A 394 -9.03 2.53 8.62
CA MET A 394 -9.89 3.63 8.16
C MET A 394 -11.37 3.35 8.39
N ASP A 395 -11.80 2.09 8.28
CA ASP A 395 -13.18 1.68 8.57
C ASP A 395 -13.51 1.82 10.06
N THR A 396 -12.53 1.58 10.93
CA THR A 396 -12.68 1.85 12.37
C THR A 396 -13.03 3.32 12.59
N TYR A 397 -12.32 4.25 11.93
CA TYR A 397 -12.61 5.68 12.03
C TYR A 397 -13.95 6.07 11.40
N ARG A 398 -14.30 5.52 10.23
CA ARG A 398 -15.60 5.79 9.57
C ARG A 398 -16.79 5.33 10.39
N THR A 399 -16.64 4.25 11.15
CA THR A 399 -17.71 3.66 11.97
C THR A 399 -17.77 4.23 13.40
N MET A 400 -16.88 5.16 13.77
CA MET A 400 -16.84 5.79 15.11
C MET A 400 -18.18 6.36 15.56
N ARG A 401 -18.82 7.13 14.67
CA ARG A 401 -20.13 7.75 14.92
C ARG A 401 -21.20 6.70 15.20
N GLU A 402 -21.24 5.67 14.37
CA GLU A 402 -22.28 4.64 14.40
C GLU A 402 -22.11 3.69 15.59
N LYS A 403 -20.86 3.35 15.94
CA LYS A 403 -20.55 2.39 17.01
C LYS A 403 -20.49 3.03 18.40
N PHE A 404 -19.97 4.25 18.51
CA PHE A 404 -19.62 4.86 19.80
C PHE A 404 -20.29 6.21 20.05
N ASN A 405 -21.07 6.74 19.09
CA ASN A 405 -21.66 8.08 19.18
C ASN A 405 -20.62 9.19 19.44
N LEU A 406 -19.40 8.99 18.91
CA LEU A 406 -18.29 9.94 18.98
C LEU A 406 -18.06 10.61 17.62
N PRO A 407 -17.58 11.86 17.58
CA PRO A 407 -17.15 12.52 16.35
C PRO A 407 -16.11 11.70 15.58
N LEU A 408 -16.07 11.88 14.25
CA LEU A 408 -15.00 11.34 13.42
C LEU A 408 -13.67 12.05 13.76
N PRO A 409 -12.53 11.36 13.61
CA PRO A 409 -11.24 11.98 13.84
C PRO A 409 -10.94 13.07 12.80
N VAL A 410 -10.20 14.07 13.24
CA VAL A 410 -9.63 15.13 12.40
C VAL A 410 -8.16 14.80 12.16
N ILE A 411 -7.78 14.62 10.89
CA ILE A 411 -6.40 14.32 10.51
C ILE A 411 -5.76 15.58 9.92
N THR A 412 -4.64 16.00 10.48
CA THR A 412 -3.86 17.14 10.00
C THR A 412 -2.39 16.79 9.86
N TYR A 413 -1.67 17.59 9.09
CA TYR A 413 -0.22 17.52 9.04
C TYR A 413 0.37 18.88 9.42
N GLN A 414 1.09 18.94 10.54
CA GLN A 414 1.64 20.17 11.10
C GLN A 414 3.00 19.91 11.73
N LYS A 415 3.94 20.85 11.57
CA LYS A 415 5.28 20.78 12.19
C LYS A 415 5.95 19.41 12.00
N SER A 416 5.88 18.88 10.78
CA SER A 416 6.44 17.58 10.40
C SER A 416 5.83 16.34 11.08
N ASN A 417 4.63 16.47 11.63
CA ASN A 417 3.88 15.36 12.22
C ASN A 417 2.54 15.20 11.53
N LEU A 418 2.18 13.94 11.26
CA LEU A 418 0.81 13.54 11.02
C LEU A 418 0.09 13.45 12.37
N ILE A 419 -1.01 14.16 12.52
CA ILE A 419 -1.75 14.30 13.77
C ILE A 419 -3.16 13.77 13.57
N VAL A 420 -3.53 12.76 14.34
CA VAL A 420 -4.90 12.23 14.41
C VAL A 420 -5.52 12.71 15.72
N THR A 421 -6.48 13.61 15.60
CA THR A 421 -7.20 14.17 16.75
C THR A 421 -8.59 13.53 16.82
N PHE A 422 -8.91 12.93 17.97
CA PHE A 422 -10.21 12.37 18.30
C PHE A 422 -10.95 13.28 19.29
N PRO A 423 -11.93 14.06 18.84
CA PRO A 423 -12.70 14.91 19.74
C PRO A 423 -13.69 14.07 20.56
N ARG A 424 -13.90 14.44 21.82
CA ARG A 424 -14.78 13.70 22.74
C ARG A 424 -16.24 14.13 22.64
N THR A 425 -16.51 15.30 22.07
CA THR A 425 -17.87 15.85 21.86
C THR A 425 -17.96 16.61 20.54
N MET A 426 -19.17 16.88 20.06
CA MET A 426 -19.39 17.73 18.88
C MET A 426 -18.88 19.16 19.06
N GLU A 427 -18.92 19.67 20.29
CA GLU A 427 -18.38 20.99 20.60
C GLU A 427 -16.85 20.98 20.50
N ALA A 428 -16.19 19.95 21.06
CA ALA A 428 -14.76 19.78 20.89
C ALA A 428 -14.39 19.61 19.41
N PHE A 429 -15.16 18.83 18.64
CA PHE A 429 -14.98 18.68 17.19
C PHE A 429 -15.02 20.02 16.48
N ARG A 430 -15.99 20.88 16.81
CA ARG A 430 -16.08 22.24 16.26
C ARG A 430 -14.83 23.07 16.57
N LYS A 431 -14.30 23.01 17.80
CA LYS A 431 -13.13 23.78 18.23
C LYS A 431 -11.84 23.36 17.52
N VAL A 432 -11.64 22.06 17.30
CA VAL A 432 -10.41 21.51 16.69
C VAL A 432 -10.44 21.49 15.16
N SER A 433 -11.59 21.77 14.55
CA SER A 433 -11.79 21.74 13.10
C SER A 433 -11.44 23.07 12.43
N ASN A 434 -11.47 23.08 11.09
CA ASN A 434 -11.23 24.29 10.29
C ASN A 434 -12.30 25.38 10.51
N GLU A 435 -12.01 26.61 10.10
CA GLU A 435 -12.92 27.77 10.27
C GLU A 435 -14.30 27.58 9.62
N ALA A 436 -14.37 26.88 8.48
CA ALA A 436 -15.63 26.58 7.81
C ALA A 436 -16.55 25.73 8.70
N ILE A 437 -16.00 24.71 9.38
CA ILE A 437 -16.73 23.86 10.33
C ILE A 437 -17.16 24.64 11.57
N LYS A 438 -16.35 25.62 12.03
CA LYS A 438 -16.73 26.49 13.15
C LYS A 438 -17.99 27.31 12.90
N GLY A 439 -18.37 27.55 11.65
CA GLY A 439 -19.61 28.27 11.28
C GLY A 439 -20.90 27.43 11.39
N LEU A 440 -20.81 26.12 11.60
CA LEU A 440 -21.97 25.21 11.65
C LEU A 440 -22.60 25.12 13.05
N SER A 441 -23.92 24.94 13.11
CA SER A 441 -24.62 24.54 14.34
C SER A 441 -24.34 23.07 14.67
N VAL A 442 -24.68 22.61 15.88
CA VAL A 442 -24.47 21.19 16.27
C VAL A 442 -25.26 20.23 15.36
N GLU A 443 -26.49 20.60 14.97
CA GLU A 443 -27.31 19.82 14.04
C GLU A 443 -26.70 19.77 12.64
N GLU A 444 -26.16 20.89 12.17
CA GLU A 444 -25.47 20.97 10.88
C GLU A 444 -24.17 20.15 10.91
N LEU A 445 -23.39 20.23 11.99
CA LEU A 445 -22.19 19.41 12.17
C LEU A 445 -22.50 17.91 12.15
N ASN A 446 -23.55 17.50 12.86
CA ASN A 446 -24.02 16.11 12.85
C ASN A 446 -24.38 15.65 11.44
N GLY A 447 -25.00 16.53 10.67
CA GLY A 447 -25.27 16.33 9.25
C GLY A 447 -24.02 16.15 8.40
N PHE A 448 -23.05 17.05 8.56
CA PHE A 448 -21.79 17.01 7.81
C PHE A 448 -21.01 15.72 8.09
N GLU A 449 -20.83 15.34 9.36
CA GLU A 449 -20.14 14.10 9.72
C GLU A 449 -20.84 12.85 9.18
N TRP A 450 -22.17 12.84 9.14
CA TRP A 450 -22.93 11.75 8.56
C TRP A 450 -22.77 11.63 7.04
N ILE A 451 -22.71 12.76 6.32
CA ILE A 451 -22.38 12.77 4.88
C ILE A 451 -20.98 12.17 4.69
N LYS A 452 -20.01 12.61 5.49
CA LYS A 452 -18.62 12.17 5.41
C LYS A 452 -18.46 10.66 5.64
N SER A 453 -19.18 10.05 6.59
CA SER A 453 -19.08 8.60 6.84
C SER A 453 -19.66 7.73 5.72
N ARG A 454 -20.66 8.25 4.99
CA ARG A 454 -21.42 7.53 3.95
C ARG A 454 -20.86 7.69 2.54
N GLY A 455 -19.96 8.64 2.31
CA GLY A 455 -19.40 8.93 0.98
C GLY A 455 -20.35 9.78 0.14
N GLU A 456 -21.47 9.21 -0.34
CA GLU A 456 -22.49 9.94 -1.12
C GLU A 456 -23.90 9.75 -0.56
N VAL A 457 -24.64 10.85 -0.39
CA VAL A 457 -26.01 10.82 0.13
C VAL A 457 -26.99 11.65 -0.71
N SER A 458 -28.28 11.30 -0.66
CA SER A 458 -29.34 12.13 -1.25
C SER A 458 -29.96 13.05 -0.19
N ALA A 459 -30.54 14.18 -0.63
CA ALA A 459 -31.30 15.05 0.27
C ALA A 459 -32.45 14.31 0.97
N LYS A 460 -33.12 13.39 0.27
CA LYS A 460 -34.18 12.55 0.86
C LYS A 460 -33.65 11.66 1.98
N ALA A 461 -32.49 11.02 1.78
CA ALA A 461 -31.86 10.20 2.82
C ALA A 461 -31.47 11.05 4.04
N TYR A 462 -30.93 12.25 3.82
CA TYR A 462 -30.60 13.19 4.89
C TYR A 462 -31.84 13.62 5.68
N THR A 463 -32.95 13.98 5.00
CA THR A 463 -34.24 14.29 5.63
C THR A 463 -34.71 13.15 6.54
N ILE A 464 -34.69 11.91 6.02
CA ILE A 464 -35.14 10.73 6.78
C ILE A 464 -34.23 10.48 7.99
N GLN A 465 -32.91 10.56 7.81
CA GLN A 465 -31.95 10.30 8.88
C GLN A 465 -32.13 11.22 10.09
N PHE A 466 -32.34 12.51 9.84
CA PHE A 466 -32.42 13.51 10.90
C PHE A 466 -33.86 13.85 11.32
N GLY A 467 -34.88 13.27 10.66
CA GLY A 467 -36.28 13.53 10.96
C GLY A 467 -36.69 15.00 10.78
N ILE A 468 -36.04 15.72 9.86
CA ILE A 468 -36.26 17.17 9.64
C ILE A 468 -37.05 17.45 8.36
N THR A 469 -37.60 18.65 8.23
CA THR A 469 -38.33 19.05 7.01
C THR A 469 -37.40 19.19 5.80
N SER A 470 -37.92 18.99 4.58
CA SER A 470 -37.15 19.22 3.35
C SER A 470 -36.62 20.64 3.23
N ARG A 471 -37.33 21.65 3.74
CA ARG A 471 -36.87 23.05 3.79
C ARG A 471 -35.62 23.18 4.67
N THR A 472 -35.63 22.56 5.85
CA THR A 472 -34.47 22.55 6.76
C THR A 472 -33.30 21.80 6.14
N THR A 473 -33.55 20.65 5.49
CA THR A 473 -32.53 19.91 4.74
C THR A 473 -31.88 20.76 3.66
N SER A 474 -32.67 21.44 2.82
CA SER A 474 -32.13 22.33 1.79
C SER A 474 -31.27 23.45 2.39
N ARG A 475 -31.69 24.03 3.53
CA ARG A 475 -30.90 25.05 4.24
C ARG A 475 -29.56 24.51 4.72
N HIS A 476 -29.53 23.33 5.34
CA HIS A 476 -28.29 22.70 5.83
C HIS A 476 -27.33 22.43 4.67
N LEU A 477 -27.82 21.74 3.62
CA LEU A 477 -26.99 21.36 2.48
C LEU A 477 -26.48 22.58 1.70
N SER A 478 -27.32 23.62 1.52
CA SER A 478 -26.87 24.86 0.85
C SER A 478 -25.77 25.55 1.64
N LYS A 479 -25.92 25.68 2.96
CA LYS A 479 -24.87 26.28 3.80
C LYS A 479 -23.56 25.49 3.74
N MET A 480 -23.62 24.17 3.74
CA MET A 480 -22.42 23.31 3.62
C MET A 480 -21.77 23.43 2.24
N LEU A 481 -22.56 23.57 1.17
CA LEU A 481 -22.06 23.85 -0.18
C LEU A 481 -21.37 25.22 -0.25
N ASP A 482 -22.01 26.26 0.32
CA ASP A 482 -21.48 27.63 0.33
C ASP A 482 -20.17 27.73 1.11
N LEU A 483 -20.03 26.94 2.18
CA LEU A 483 -18.81 26.82 2.97
C LEU A 483 -17.76 25.88 2.34
N GLY A 484 -18.07 25.26 1.20
CA GLY A 484 -17.17 24.35 0.49
C GLY A 484 -16.84 23.07 1.27
N LEU A 485 -17.73 22.64 2.18
CA LEU A 485 -17.56 21.42 2.98
C LEU A 485 -18.09 20.17 2.27
N ILE A 486 -19.05 20.36 1.36
CA ILE A 486 -19.61 19.31 0.53
C ILE A 486 -19.65 19.76 -0.92
N GLU A 487 -19.70 18.81 -1.83
CA GLU A 487 -19.90 19.02 -3.26
C GLU A 487 -21.02 18.12 -3.79
N THR A 488 -21.50 18.42 -4.99
CA THR A 488 -22.50 17.60 -5.67
C THR A 488 -21.86 16.70 -6.71
N ASN A 489 -22.53 15.60 -7.08
CA ASN A 489 -22.10 14.73 -8.17
C ASN A 489 -22.31 15.32 -9.59
N GLY A 490 -22.51 16.64 -9.73
CA GLY A 490 -22.68 17.33 -11.01
C GLY A 490 -24.05 17.20 -11.67
N GLU A 491 -24.98 16.46 -11.05
CA GLU A 491 -26.35 16.34 -11.52
C GLU A 491 -27.15 17.64 -11.35
N LYS A 492 -28.24 17.81 -12.11
CA LYS A 492 -29.08 19.02 -12.04
C LYS A 492 -29.74 19.15 -10.64
N PRO A 493 -29.98 20.38 -10.12
CA PRO A 493 -30.54 20.61 -8.77
C PRO A 493 -31.88 19.90 -8.44
N LYS A 494 -32.65 19.48 -9.45
CA LYS A 494 -33.93 18.75 -9.30
C LYS A 494 -33.86 17.28 -9.75
N SER A 495 -32.67 16.79 -10.11
CA SER A 495 -32.47 15.42 -10.54
C SER A 495 -32.67 14.47 -9.34
N PRO A 496 -33.45 13.38 -9.48
CA PRO A 496 -33.51 12.34 -8.45
C PRO A 496 -32.16 11.62 -8.26
N LYS A 497 -31.21 11.82 -9.18
CA LYS A 497 -29.84 11.31 -9.12
C LYS A 497 -28.85 12.26 -8.43
N LEU A 498 -29.28 13.47 -8.03
CA LEU A 498 -28.41 14.40 -7.30
C LEU A 498 -27.96 13.79 -5.98
N ARG A 499 -26.65 13.77 -5.76
CA ARG A 499 -26.00 13.32 -4.53
C ARG A 499 -25.05 14.38 -4.02
N TYR A 500 -24.83 14.36 -2.72
CA TYR A 500 -23.92 15.21 -1.97
C TYR A 500 -22.84 14.35 -1.34
N ARG A 501 -21.59 14.81 -1.38
CA ARG A 501 -20.43 14.16 -0.74
C ARG A 501 -19.54 15.19 -0.08
N ALA A 502 -18.82 14.79 0.96
CA ALA A 502 -17.80 15.65 1.58
C ALA A 502 -16.66 15.92 0.59
N THR A 503 -16.16 17.16 0.58
CA THR A 503 -15.06 17.61 -0.30
C THR A 503 -13.69 17.13 0.14
#